data_AF-A0A6B3G050-F1
#
_entry.id   AF-A0A6B3G050-F1
#
_cell.length_a   1.000
_cell.length_b   1.000
_cell.length_c   1.000
_cell.angle_alpha   90.00
_cell.angle_beta   90.00
_cell.angle_gamma   90.00
#
_symmetry.space_group_name_H-M   'P 1'
#
loop_
_entity.id
_entity.type
_entity.pdbx_description
1 polymer ?
#
loop_
_entity_poly.entity_id
_entity_poly.type
_entity_poly.pdbx_seq_one_letter_code
_entity_poly.pdbx_strand_id
1 'polypeptide(L)' 'LDAAAPTVRTSAGREVAADAVVLATGLRPRALPGVVGARVLRTLAEATALRGELLGASRVVVVGNGVLGSEIAATVRR' A
#
# COMPACT_ATOMS: atom_id res chain seq x y z
N LEU A 1 -10.10 -12.38 14.07
CA LEU A 1 -11.50 -11.99 14.32
C LEU A 1 -12.24 -13.28 14.59
N ASP A 2 -12.88 -13.37 15.74
CA ASP A 2 -13.94 -14.34 15.98
C ASP A 2 -15.27 -13.63 15.73
N ALA A 3 -16.06 -14.13 14.80
CA ALA A 3 -17.36 -13.55 14.44
C ALA A 3 -18.51 -14.15 15.27
N ALA A 4 -18.32 -15.34 15.86
CA ALA A 4 -19.31 -15.99 16.72
C ALA A 4 -19.32 -15.36 18.12
N ALA A 5 -18.15 -14.90 18.58
CA ALA A 5 -18.00 -14.05 19.76
C ALA A 5 -17.22 -12.80 19.35
N PRO A 6 -17.84 -11.61 19.17
CA PRO A 6 -17.25 -10.43 18.52
C PRO A 6 -15.97 -9.93 19.20
N THR A 7 -14.86 -10.58 18.86
CA THR A 7 -13.57 -10.47 19.53
C THR A 7 -12.47 -10.39 18.48
N VAL A 8 -11.55 -9.44 18.68
CA VAL A 8 -10.39 -9.24 17.81
C VAL A 8 -9.14 -9.57 18.61
N ARG A 9 -8.34 -10.51 18.09
CA ARG A 9 -6.99 -10.78 18.58
C ARG A 9 -5.98 -9.94 17.80
N THR A 10 -5.17 -9.16 18.50
CA THR A 10 -4.10 -8.37 17.90
C THR A 10 -2.85 -9.22 17.71
N SER A 11 -1.92 -8.77 16.88
CA SER A 11 -0.61 -9.43 16.68
C SER A 11 0.25 -9.45 17.95
N ALA A 12 0.00 -8.54 18.90
CA ALA A 12 0.64 -8.53 20.21
C ALA A 12 0.02 -9.53 21.21
N GLY A 13 -0.94 -10.36 20.77
CA GLY A 13 -1.58 -11.38 21.61
C GLY A 13 -2.74 -10.87 22.47
N ARG A 14 -3.08 -9.58 22.41
CA ARG A 14 -4.22 -9.02 23.15
C ARG A 14 -5.54 -9.41 22.50
N GLU A 15 -6.52 -9.80 23.30
CA GLU A 15 -7.90 -9.98 22.88
C GLU A 15 -8.75 -8.76 23.27
N VAL A 16 -9.63 -8.34 22.36
CA VAL A 16 -10.52 -7.19 22.54
C VAL A 16 -11.93 -7.64 22.17
N ALA A 17 -12.80 -7.76 23.17
CA ALA A 17 -14.23 -7.96 22.97
C ALA A 17 -14.90 -6.62 22.64
N ALA A 18 -15.92 -6.65 21.80
CA ALA A 18 -16.69 -5.47 21.42
C ALA A 18 -18.16 -5.85 21.14
N ASP A 19 -19.06 -4.88 21.29
CA ASP A 19 -20.47 -5.07 20.89
C ASP A 19 -20.62 -5.14 19.36
N ALA A 20 -19.72 -4.47 18.63
CA ALA A 20 -19.68 -4.48 17.17
C ALA A 20 -18.24 -4.37 16.64
N VAL A 21 -17.99 -5.00 15.50
CA VAL A 21 -16.70 -4.92 14.78
C VAL A 21 -16.91 -4.37 13.39
N VAL A 22 -16.16 -3.32 13.04
CA VAL A 22 -16.17 -2.72 11.69
C VAL A 22 -14.88 -3.04 10.96
N LEU A 23 -14.99 -3.62 9.77
CA LEU A 23 -13.86 -3.90 8.91
C LEU A 23 -13.55 -2.69 8.01
N ALA A 24 -12.51 -1.95 8.38
CA ALA A 24 -12.01 -0.79 7.64
C ALA A 24 -10.55 -0.99 7.17
N THR A 25 -10.19 -2.22 6.77
CA THR A 25 -8.80 -2.60 6.46
C THR A 25 -8.27 -2.09 5.12
N GLY A 26 -9.09 -1.36 4.36
CA GLY A 26 -8.71 -0.80 3.06
C GLY A 26 -8.33 -1.86 2.03
N LEU A 27 -7.41 -1.49 1.14
CA LEU A 27 -6.94 -2.31 0.02
C LEU A 27 -5.41 -2.38 -0.01
N ARG A 28 -4.88 -3.43 -0.64
CA ARG A 28 -3.44 -3.59 -0.90
C ARG A 28 -3.16 -3.46 -2.40
N PRO A 29 -2.04 -2.84 -2.82
CA PRO A 29 -1.62 -2.83 -4.21
C PRO A 29 -1.42 -4.25 -4.75
N ARG A 30 -1.72 -4.46 -6.02
CA ARG A 30 -1.37 -5.69 -6.72
C ARG A 30 0.10 -5.62 -7.16
N ALA A 31 0.89 -6.59 -6.72
CA ALA A 31 2.25 -6.75 -7.24
C ALA A 31 2.20 -7.22 -8.70
N LEU A 32 3.16 -6.75 -9.50
CA LEU A 32 3.32 -7.19 -10.89
C LEU A 32 4.13 -8.50 -10.92
N PRO A 33 3.54 -9.62 -11.37
CA PRO A 33 4.25 -10.89 -11.42
C PRO A 33 5.49 -10.81 -12.34
N GLY A 34 6.58 -11.46 -11.96
CA GLY A 34 7.80 -11.55 -12.78
C GLY A 34 8.70 -10.31 -12.76
N VAL A 35 8.32 -9.24 -12.05
CA VAL A 35 9.15 -8.02 -11.95
C VAL A 35 9.69 -7.86 -10.53
N VAL A 36 10.97 -8.22 -10.35
CA VAL A 36 11.68 -8.06 -9.08
C VAL A 36 12.02 -6.58 -8.87
N GLY A 37 11.77 -6.08 -7.66
CA GLY A 37 12.12 -4.70 -7.29
C GLY A 37 11.10 -3.64 -7.71
N ALA A 38 9.96 -4.01 -8.32
CA ALA A 38 8.88 -3.08 -8.60
C ALA A 38 8.39 -2.40 -7.30
N ARG A 39 8.29 -1.06 -7.33
CA ARG A 39 7.71 -0.28 -6.24
C ARG A 39 6.19 -0.17 -6.43
N VAL A 40 5.47 -0.20 -5.32
CA VAL A 40 4.04 0.14 -5.25
C VAL A 40 3.87 1.37 -4.39
N LEU A 41 2.75 2.09 -4.56
CA LEU A 41 2.48 3.33 -3.83
C LEU A 41 1.09 3.27 -3.19
N ARG A 42 1.04 3.11 -1.86
CA ARG A 42 -0.20 3.14 -1.07
C ARG A 42 -0.04 3.87 0.25
N THR A 43 1.12 3.76 0.87
CA THR A 43 1.44 4.30 2.19
C THR A 43 2.37 5.50 2.08
N LEU A 44 2.40 6.32 3.13
CA LEU A 44 3.33 7.45 3.20
C LEU A 44 4.80 6.98 3.17
N ALA A 45 5.12 5.87 3.84
CA ALA A 45 6.47 5.32 3.87
C ALA A 45 6.94 4.91 2.46
N GLU A 46 6.07 4.26 1.67
CA GLU A 46 6.36 3.93 0.27
C GLU A 46 6.58 5.20 -0.56
N ALA A 47 5.80 6.27 -0.32
CA ALA A 47 5.98 7.55 -1.02
C ALA A 47 7.33 8.20 -0.70
N THR A 48 7.73 8.20 0.58
CA THR A 48 9.03 8.75 1.00
C THR A 48 10.19 7.95 0.43
N ALA A 49 10.11 6.61 0.44
CA ALA A 49 11.13 5.75 -0.14
C ALA A 49 11.24 5.94 -1.66
N LEU A 50 10.10 5.94 -2.37
CA LEU A 50 10.05 6.18 -3.82
C LEU A 50 10.64 7.55 -4.17
N ARG A 51 10.32 8.61 -3.41
CA ARG A 51 10.93 9.93 -3.62
C ARG A 51 12.45 9.89 -3.53
N GLY A 52 13.01 9.21 -2.53
CA GLY A 52 14.46 9.08 -2.38
C GLY A 52 15.12 8.39 -3.57
N GLU A 53 14.52 7.30 -4.07
CA GLU A 53 15.01 6.56 -5.24
C GLU A 53 14.93 7.37 -6.52
N LEU A 54 13.84 8.14 -6.71
CA LEU A 54 13.63 8.96 -7.90
C LEU A 54 14.66 10.08 -8.07
N LEU A 55 15.25 10.58 -6.98
CA LEU A 55 16.28 11.64 -7.06
C LEU A 55 17.54 11.20 -7.84
N GLY A 56 17.81 9.89 -7.90
CA GLY A 56 18.93 9.33 -8.66
C GLY A 56 18.51 8.60 -9.94
N ALA A 57 17.22 8.55 -10.26
CA ALA A 57 16.71 7.76 -11.37
C ALA A 57 16.86 8.50 -12.70
N SER A 58 17.49 7.85 -13.69
CA SER A 58 17.57 8.38 -15.06
C SER A 58 16.40 7.94 -15.95
N ARG A 59 15.72 6.84 -15.59
CA ARG A 59 14.59 6.27 -16.32
C ARG A 59 13.59 5.68 -15.34
N VAL A 60 12.31 5.92 -15.60
CA VAL A 60 11.20 5.42 -14.79
C VAL A 60 10.16 4.79 -15.71
N VAL A 61 9.67 3.61 -15.34
CA VAL A 61 8.53 2.95 -16.00
C VAL A 61 7.38 2.91 -15.01
N VAL A 62 6.22 3.42 -15.42
CA VAL A 62 4.98 3.36 -14.64
C VAL A 62 4.07 2.31 -15.26
N VAL A 63 3.64 1.33 -14.47
CA VAL A 63 2.74 0.26 -14.93
C VAL A 63 1.33 0.51 -14.39
N GLY A 64 0.41 0.80 -15.31
CA GLY A 64 -0.99 1.12 -15.03
C GLY A 64 -1.36 2.55 -15.46
N ASN A 65 -2.49 2.73 -16.16
CA ASN A 65 -2.91 4.03 -16.71
C ASN A 65 -3.96 4.77 -15.87
N GLY A 66 -4.26 4.30 -14.66
CA GLY A 66 -5.23 4.94 -13.79
C GLY A 66 -4.77 6.31 -13.29
N VAL A 67 -5.62 6.96 -12.49
CA VAL A 67 -5.34 8.28 -11.89
C VAL A 67 -3.98 8.29 -11.19
N LEU A 68 -3.73 7.33 -10.29
CA LEU A 68 -2.47 7.25 -9.56
C LEU A 68 -1.24 7.05 -10.48
N GLY A 69 -1.37 6.21 -11.53
CA GLY A 69 -0.28 6.02 -12.49
C GLY A 69 0.02 7.30 -13.27
N SER A 70 -1.02 8.03 -13.67
CA SER A 70 -0.90 9.30 -14.37
C SER A 70 -0.30 10.40 -13.49
N GLU A 71 -0.70 10.48 -12.22
CA GLU A 71 -0.12 11.40 -11.23
C GLU A 71 1.37 11.12 -10.99
N ILE A 72 1.74 9.85 -10.82
CA ILE A 72 3.15 9.45 -10.68
C ILE A 72 3.92 9.84 -11.94
N ALA A 73 3.44 9.45 -13.13
CA ALA A 73 4.10 9.74 -14.39
C ALA A 73 4.27 11.26 -14.63
N ALA A 74 3.29 12.07 -14.20
CA ALA A 74 3.39 13.53 -14.27
C ALA A 74 4.41 14.09 -13.26
N THR A 75 4.45 13.53 -12.05
CA THR A 75 5.33 13.98 -10.96
C THR A 75 6.79 13.66 -11.26
N VAL A 76 7.10 12.47 -11.77
CA VAL A 76 8.50 12.03 -12.03
C VAL A 76 9.14 12.69 -13.25
N ARG A 77 8.37 13.39 -14.09
CA ARG A 77 8.90 14.18 -15.22
C ARG A 77 9.34 15.58 -14.82
N ARG A 78 8.94 16.06 -13.65
CA ARG A 78 9.33 17.37 -13.12
C ARG A 78 10.59 17.22 -12.27
#